data_AF-A0ABD6SE53-F1
#
_entry.id   AF-A0ABD6SE53-F1
#
_cell.length_a   1.000
_cell.length_b   1.000
_cell.length_c   1.000
_cell.angle_alpha   90.00
_cell.angle_beta   90.00
_cell.angle_gamma   90.00
#
_symmetry.space_group_name_H-M   'P 1'
#
loop_
_entity.id
_entity.type
_entity.pdbx_description
1 polymer ?
#
loop_
_entity_poly.entity_id
_entity_poly.type
_entity_poly.pdbx_seq_one_letter_code
_entity_poly.pdbx_strand_id
1 'polypeptide(L)'
;MALERIYVCTSKNSNLYRIYLLQTGDQEKQSIFNYFKLDLMKKQSGENEMEVLNGNALIEDIPYYIKFDEIAEASYLHSFKGEIETLLNNPTNKIVQFSKFGKLAGEVKNFEENEGVKFLIVQDNQSLYFLSIARNAVIKNKPVISFSITEDTTVIDVPKGIQVPPAVTARLDRASKKLFVYDVNQFESMLTLNENRKAKSQAVINKFVQGEYTISSAKYKFSGLDENAVTQKLYSSARAVRRLSKYAAPETNYSIEQIKEAVNKLDPSLRVAFDDTNKTINVTSETAKTFVGIIHNSIVQRLISGEVEIAI
;
A
#
# COMPACT_ATOMS: atom_id res chain seq x y z
N MET A 1 31.00 6.71 -1.15
CA MET A 1 30.06 6.72 -0.02
C MET A 1 30.10 5.35 0.61
N ALA A 2 30.28 5.28 1.94
CA ALA A 2 30.21 4.04 2.69
C ALA A 2 28.95 4.08 3.56
N LEU A 3 28.21 2.98 3.61
CA LEU A 3 27.06 2.87 4.50
C LEU A 3 27.54 2.70 5.94
N GLU A 4 26.91 3.40 6.88
CA GLU A 4 27.23 3.27 8.30
C GLU A 4 26.47 2.08 8.90
N ARG A 5 25.13 2.07 8.71
CA ARG A 5 24.20 1.16 9.37
C ARG A 5 23.08 0.75 8.43
N ILE A 6 22.55 -0.45 8.65
CA ILE A 6 21.41 -0.98 7.92
C ILE A 6 20.40 -1.47 8.96
N TYR A 7 19.16 -1.05 8.82
CA TYR A 7 18.07 -1.45 9.70
C TYR A 7 17.00 -2.22 8.94
N VAL A 8 16.45 -3.23 9.59
CA VAL A 8 15.32 -4.03 9.12
C VAL A 8 14.08 -3.55 9.86
N CYS A 9 13.05 -3.17 9.10
CA CYS A 9 11.84 -2.57 9.65
C CYS A 9 10.61 -3.46 9.43
N THR A 10 9.82 -3.60 10.49
CA THR A 10 8.47 -4.16 10.43
C THR A 10 7.46 -3.03 10.67
N SER A 11 6.31 -3.10 10.00
CA SER A 11 5.21 -2.16 10.20
C SER A 11 3.92 -2.91 10.53
N LYS A 12 3.16 -2.35 11.47
CA LYS A 12 1.90 -2.90 11.96
C LYS A 12 0.97 -1.72 12.29
N ASN A 13 -0.32 -1.85 11.94
CA ASN A 13 -1.36 -0.88 12.27
C ASN A 13 -1.01 0.58 11.89
N SER A 14 -0.53 0.80 10.67
CA SER A 14 -0.19 2.14 10.15
C SER A 14 0.95 2.86 10.87
N ASN A 15 1.75 2.14 11.65
CA ASN A 15 2.93 2.66 12.33
C ASN A 15 4.18 1.84 11.99
N LEU A 16 5.33 2.51 12.05
CA LEU A 16 6.64 1.88 12.26
C LEU A 16 6.55 1.11 13.59
N TYR A 17 6.68 -0.22 13.55
CA TYR A 17 6.43 -1.05 14.73
C TYR A 17 7.72 -1.47 15.41
N ARG A 18 8.70 -1.98 14.64
CA ARG A 18 10.01 -2.35 15.16
C ARG A 18 11.10 -2.07 14.13
N ILE A 19 12.19 -1.46 14.61
CA ILE A 19 13.41 -1.21 13.85
C ILE A 19 14.53 -2.02 14.50
N TYR A 20 15.12 -2.91 13.72
CA TYR A 20 16.21 -3.78 14.15
C TYR A 20 17.50 -3.42 13.41
N LEU A 21 18.63 -3.36 14.11
CA LEU A 21 19.92 -3.20 13.47
C LEU A 21 20.34 -4.54 12.84
N LEU A 22 20.66 -4.52 11.55
CA LEU A 22 21.23 -5.65 10.85
C LEU A 22 22.74 -5.67 11.09
N GLN A 23 23.25 -6.78 11.61
CA GLN A 23 24.70 -6.96 11.73
C GLN A 23 25.28 -7.33 10.36
N THR A 24 26.02 -6.40 9.75
CA THR A 24 26.69 -6.57 8.46
C THR A 24 28.14 -6.12 8.52
N GLY A 25 29.02 -6.82 7.81
CA GLY A 25 30.38 -6.35 7.54
C GLY A 25 30.41 -5.31 6.43
N ASP A 26 31.59 -4.74 6.19
CA ASP A 26 31.73 -3.64 5.23
C ASP A 26 31.55 -4.10 3.76
N GLN A 27 31.85 -5.36 3.45
CA GLN A 27 31.63 -5.94 2.12
C GLN A 27 30.14 -6.10 1.80
N GLU A 28 29.33 -6.54 2.77
CA GLU A 28 27.88 -6.66 2.60
C GLU A 28 27.24 -5.27 2.44
N LYS A 29 27.69 -4.29 3.24
CA LYS A 29 27.24 -2.90 3.11
C LYS A 29 27.52 -2.34 1.71
N GLN A 30 28.73 -2.54 1.18
CA GLN A 30 29.05 -2.11 -0.18
C GLN A 30 28.21 -2.82 -1.24
N SER A 31 27.97 -4.12 -1.08
CA SER A 31 27.14 -4.90 -2.01
C SER A 31 25.71 -4.40 -2.05
N ILE A 32 25.13 -4.09 -0.88
CA ILE A 32 23.78 -3.54 -0.75
C ILE A 32 23.71 -2.15 -1.40
N PHE A 33 24.69 -1.28 -1.14
CA PHE A 33 24.74 0.04 -1.75
C PHE A 33 24.81 -0.02 -3.28
N ASN A 34 25.68 -0.87 -3.83
CA ASN A 34 25.85 -1.02 -5.27
C ASN A 34 24.55 -1.47 -5.97
N TYR A 35 23.66 -2.16 -5.24
CA TYR A 35 22.41 -2.66 -5.80
C TYR A 35 21.39 -1.56 -6.11
N PHE A 36 21.36 -0.47 -5.32
CA PHE A 36 20.40 0.64 -5.51
C PHE A 36 21.05 1.97 -5.94
N LYS A 37 22.39 2.06 -5.95
CA LYS A 37 23.13 3.30 -6.26
C LYS A 37 22.72 3.95 -7.58
N LEU A 38 22.54 3.16 -8.64
CA LEU A 38 22.19 3.69 -9.97
C LEU A 38 20.81 4.36 -9.97
N ASP A 39 19.83 3.74 -9.32
CA ASP A 39 18.49 4.30 -9.16
C ASP A 39 18.51 5.56 -8.28
N LEU A 40 19.29 5.54 -7.19
CA LEU A 40 19.47 6.70 -6.33
C LEU A 40 20.02 7.91 -7.12
N MET A 41 21.07 7.72 -7.91
CA MET A 41 21.67 8.81 -8.70
C MET A 41 20.67 9.40 -9.69
N LYS A 42 19.88 8.56 -10.35
CA LYS A 42 18.83 9.00 -11.28
C LYS A 42 17.72 9.78 -10.58
N LYS A 43 17.35 9.38 -9.37
CA LYS A 43 16.30 10.06 -8.58
C LYS A 43 16.78 11.37 -8.01
N GLN A 44 18.03 11.43 -7.54
CA GLN A 44 18.64 12.65 -7.02
C GLN A 44 18.71 13.77 -8.06
N SER A 45 18.96 13.44 -9.34
CA SER A 45 18.95 14.47 -10.39
C SER A 45 17.59 15.15 -10.60
N GLY A 46 16.48 14.49 -10.22
CA GLY A 46 15.12 15.04 -10.33
C GLY A 46 14.60 15.71 -9.06
N GLU A 47 15.36 15.74 -7.97
CA GLU A 47 14.87 16.30 -6.69
C GLU A 47 14.61 17.81 -6.74
N ASN A 48 15.32 18.53 -7.60
CA ASN A 48 15.14 19.98 -7.77
C ASN A 48 13.80 20.34 -8.45
N GLU A 49 13.21 19.39 -9.16
CA GLU A 49 11.94 19.55 -9.87
C GLU A 49 10.74 19.07 -9.02
N MET A 50 10.99 18.47 -7.86
CA MET A 50 9.93 17.99 -6.97
C MET A 50 9.22 19.15 -6.28
N GLU A 51 7.89 19.04 -6.21
CA GLU A 51 7.06 19.97 -5.46
C GLU A 51 6.89 19.55 -3.99
N VAL A 52 6.49 20.51 -3.16
CA VAL A 52 6.10 20.22 -1.77
C VAL A 52 4.86 19.33 -1.77
N LEU A 53 4.76 18.41 -0.79
CA LEU A 53 3.57 17.58 -0.59
C LEU A 53 2.29 18.42 -0.69
N ASN A 54 1.48 18.11 -1.72
CA ASN A 54 0.16 18.67 -1.93
C ASN A 54 -0.87 17.54 -2.06
N GLY A 55 -2.16 17.87 -1.97
CA GLY A 55 -3.23 16.86 -2.05
C GLY A 55 -3.22 16.05 -3.35
N ASN A 56 -2.76 16.66 -4.46
CA ASN A 56 -2.73 16.02 -5.78
C ASN A 56 -1.59 14.99 -5.89
N ALA A 57 -0.47 15.19 -5.20
CA ALA A 57 0.66 14.25 -5.20
C ALA A 57 0.25 12.86 -4.68
N LEU A 58 -0.64 12.81 -3.69
CA LEU A 58 -1.21 11.56 -3.18
C LEU A 58 -2.21 10.91 -4.14
N ILE A 59 -2.91 11.71 -4.95
CA ILE A 59 -3.94 11.24 -5.89
C ILE A 59 -3.29 10.71 -7.17
N GLU A 60 -2.30 11.42 -7.70
CA GLU A 60 -1.66 11.15 -8.99
C GLU A 60 -0.36 10.36 -8.87
N ASP A 61 0.03 9.96 -7.65
CA ASP A 61 1.29 9.27 -7.36
C ASP A 61 2.54 10.05 -7.78
N ILE A 62 2.47 11.38 -7.73
CA ILE A 62 3.57 12.26 -8.13
C ILE A 62 4.60 12.30 -7.01
N PRO A 63 5.91 12.14 -7.33
CA PRO A 63 6.99 12.33 -6.37
C PRO A 63 6.95 13.72 -5.71
N TYR A 64 7.19 13.78 -4.41
CA TYR A 64 7.13 15.03 -3.65
C TYR A 64 8.22 15.10 -2.59
N TYR A 65 8.44 16.28 -2.04
CA TYR A 65 9.22 16.45 -0.81
C TYR A 65 8.40 17.07 0.32
N ILE A 66 8.80 16.77 1.54
CA ILE A 66 8.27 17.40 2.75
C ILE A 66 9.43 17.75 3.68
N LYS A 67 9.36 18.93 4.30
CA LYS A 67 10.29 19.28 5.36
C LYS A 67 9.89 18.54 6.63
N PHE A 68 10.81 17.75 7.14
CA PHE A 68 10.57 16.83 8.23
C PHE A 68 10.17 17.54 9.53
N ASP A 69 10.75 18.72 9.79
CA ASP A 69 10.39 19.54 10.95
C ASP A 69 8.97 20.11 10.85
N GLU A 70 8.45 20.36 9.64
CA GLU A 70 7.13 20.96 9.39
C GLU A 70 5.98 19.93 9.41
N ILE A 71 6.26 18.64 9.65
CA ILE A 71 5.22 17.61 9.83
C ILE A 71 4.45 17.90 11.13
N ALA A 72 3.21 18.38 10.97
CA ALA A 72 2.29 18.67 12.07
C ALA A 72 1.83 17.41 12.81
N GLU A 73 1.41 17.54 14.07
CA GLU A 73 0.88 16.43 14.88
C GLU A 73 -0.37 15.78 14.29
N ALA A 74 -1.22 16.58 13.64
CA ALA A 74 -2.40 16.09 12.95
C ALA A 74 -2.07 15.37 11.62
N SER A 75 -0.81 15.40 11.17
CA SER A 75 -0.40 14.73 9.94
C SER A 75 -0.38 13.21 10.13
N TYR A 76 -0.80 12.50 9.10
CA TYR A 76 -0.70 11.04 9.04
C TYR A 76 0.76 10.55 9.10
N LEU A 77 1.75 11.41 8.81
CA LEU A 77 3.19 11.12 8.92
C LEU A 77 3.75 11.39 10.32
N HIS A 78 2.97 11.87 11.29
CA HIS A 78 3.48 12.24 12.60
C HIS A 78 4.11 11.04 13.34
N SER A 79 3.43 9.89 13.35
CA SER A 79 3.98 8.66 13.94
C SER A 79 5.29 8.24 13.28
N PHE A 80 5.40 8.39 11.95
CA PHE A 80 6.62 8.10 11.21
C PHE A 80 7.76 9.04 11.64
N LYS A 81 7.46 10.35 11.77
CA LYS A 81 8.43 11.35 12.24
C LYS A 81 8.99 10.97 13.61
N GLY A 82 8.13 10.69 14.59
CA GLY A 82 8.56 10.37 15.96
C GLY A 82 9.49 9.15 16.04
N GLU A 83 9.21 8.10 15.27
CA GLU A 83 10.05 6.88 15.24
C GLU A 83 11.40 7.12 14.56
N ILE A 84 11.45 7.92 13.49
CA ILE A 84 12.70 8.26 12.82
C ILE A 84 13.54 9.24 13.64
N GLU A 85 12.92 10.21 14.33
CA GLU A 85 13.62 11.08 15.30
C GLU A 85 14.22 10.25 16.44
N THR A 86 13.46 9.28 16.95
CA THR A 86 13.96 8.34 17.97
C THR A 86 15.15 7.54 17.44
N LEU A 87 15.10 7.04 16.21
CA LEU A 87 16.20 6.30 15.58
C LEU A 87 17.46 7.15 15.41
N LEU A 88 17.30 8.41 14.99
CA LEU A 88 18.41 9.35 14.77
C LEU A 88 19.09 9.77 16.08
N ASN A 89 18.29 9.99 17.13
CA ASN A 89 18.78 10.44 18.44
C ASN A 89 19.28 9.28 19.31
N ASN A 90 18.63 8.12 19.23
CA ASN A 90 18.91 6.92 20.02
C ASN A 90 18.94 5.68 19.11
N PRO A 91 20.10 5.35 18.52
CA PRO A 91 20.20 4.18 17.66
C PRO A 91 19.86 2.90 18.45
N THR A 92 18.96 2.09 17.88
CA THR A 92 18.44 0.88 18.52
C THR A 92 19.56 -0.13 18.83
N ASN A 93 19.53 -0.71 20.03
CA ASN A 93 20.40 -1.81 20.45
C ASN A 93 19.80 -3.20 20.13
N LYS A 94 18.61 -3.25 19.51
CA LYS A 94 17.97 -4.51 19.11
C LYS A 94 18.61 -5.02 17.82
N ILE A 95 19.52 -5.97 17.94
CA ILE A 95 20.27 -6.56 16.82
C ILE A 95 19.57 -7.83 16.32
N VAL A 96 19.37 -7.94 15.01
CA VAL A 96 18.96 -9.19 14.34
C VAL A 96 20.19 -9.79 13.66
N GLN A 97 20.47 -11.05 13.98
CA GLN A 97 21.53 -11.83 13.38
C GLN A 97 20.93 -12.92 12.49
N PHE A 98 21.36 -12.95 11.23
CA PHE A 98 21.11 -14.07 10.33
C PHE A 98 22.34 -14.98 10.34
N SER A 99 22.27 -16.09 11.06
CA SER A 99 23.35 -17.08 11.09
C SER A 99 23.07 -18.22 10.11
N LYS A 100 24.00 -18.47 9.19
CA LYS A 100 24.09 -19.73 8.44
C LYS A 100 24.76 -20.77 9.35
N PHE A 101 24.02 -21.73 9.87
CA PHE A 101 24.59 -22.89 10.55
C PHE A 101 24.57 -24.11 9.62
N GLY A 102 25.64 -24.31 8.85
CA GLY A 102 25.86 -25.55 8.09
C GLY A 102 24.68 -26.02 7.22
N LYS A 103 24.51 -27.34 7.10
CA LYS A 103 23.43 -28.03 6.35
C LYS A 103 22.05 -27.98 7.04
N LEU A 104 21.82 -27.04 7.95
CA LEU A 104 20.53 -26.85 8.62
C LEU A 104 19.95 -25.48 8.26
N ALA A 105 18.63 -25.44 8.10
CA ALA A 105 17.88 -24.24 7.74
C ALA A 105 18.30 -23.05 8.59
N GLY A 106 18.65 -21.92 7.93
CA GLY A 106 19.07 -20.70 8.63
C GLY A 106 18.08 -20.29 9.72
N GLU A 107 18.60 -20.11 10.94
CA GLU A 107 17.84 -19.58 12.06
C GLU A 107 17.97 -18.05 12.09
N VAL A 108 16.83 -17.37 12.22
CA VAL A 108 16.78 -15.93 12.51
C VAL A 108 16.54 -15.82 14.01
N LYS A 109 17.55 -15.39 14.76
CA LYS A 109 17.39 -15.14 16.21
C LYS A 109 16.75 -13.77 16.41
N ASN A 110 15.91 -13.65 17.44
CA ASN A 110 15.22 -12.41 17.85
C ASN A 110 14.18 -11.86 16.86
N PHE A 111 13.57 -12.73 16.05
CA PHE A 111 12.50 -12.38 15.11
C PHE A 111 11.26 -13.24 15.38
N GLU A 112 10.08 -12.64 15.51
CA GLU A 112 8.84 -13.38 15.76
C GLU A 112 8.41 -14.16 14.52
N GLU A 113 7.90 -15.40 14.70
CA GLU A 113 7.60 -16.35 13.60
C GLU A 113 6.57 -15.84 12.56
N ASN A 114 5.77 -14.82 12.90
CA ASN A 114 4.74 -14.26 12.03
C ASN A 114 5.00 -12.79 11.61
N GLU A 115 6.15 -12.22 11.97
CA GLU A 115 6.50 -10.87 11.54
C GLU A 115 7.09 -10.89 10.12
N GLY A 116 6.60 -10.02 9.24
CA GLY A 116 7.14 -9.88 7.90
C GLY A 116 7.97 -8.61 7.82
N VAL A 117 9.20 -8.70 7.31
CA VAL A 117 9.99 -7.51 6.96
C VAL A 117 9.26 -6.74 5.86
N LYS A 118 9.10 -5.43 6.06
CA LYS A 118 8.37 -4.55 5.14
C LYS A 118 9.31 -3.66 4.33
N PHE A 119 10.42 -3.24 4.93
CA PHE A 119 11.40 -2.38 4.28
C PHE A 119 12.72 -2.36 5.02
N LEU A 120 13.74 -1.82 4.36
CA LEU A 120 15.04 -1.52 4.94
C LEU A 120 15.21 -0.01 5.09
N ILE A 121 15.90 0.39 6.16
CA ILE A 121 16.45 1.75 6.28
C ILE A 121 17.96 1.61 6.17
N VAL A 122 18.54 2.25 5.18
CA VAL A 122 19.99 2.27 4.97
C VAL A 122 20.50 3.65 5.32
N GLN A 123 21.50 3.71 6.20
CA GLN A 123 22.05 4.97 6.70
C GLN A 123 23.46 5.19 6.17
N ASP A 124 23.72 6.39 5.68
CA ASP A 124 25.06 6.93 5.54
C ASP A 124 25.22 8.25 6.34
N ASN A 125 26.38 8.87 6.21
CA ASN A 125 26.72 10.10 6.94
C ASN A 125 25.78 11.28 6.61
N GLN A 126 25.17 11.30 5.42
CA GLN A 126 24.38 12.43 4.92
C GLN A 126 22.88 12.14 4.85
N SER A 127 22.45 10.90 4.75
CA SER A 127 21.07 10.55 4.42
C SER A 127 20.63 9.20 4.99
N LEU A 128 19.31 9.08 5.16
CA LEU A 128 18.63 7.80 5.33
C LEU A 128 17.91 7.44 4.02
N TYR A 129 18.12 6.23 3.54
CA TYR A 129 17.45 5.68 2.36
C TYR A 129 16.43 4.62 2.79
N PHE A 130 15.23 4.73 2.27
CA PHE A 130 14.11 3.84 2.57
C PHE A 130 13.87 2.93 1.37
N LEU A 131 13.98 1.61 1.57
CA LEU A 131 13.86 0.60 0.53
C LEU A 131 12.67 -0.32 0.81
N SER A 132 11.56 -0.13 0.10
CA SER A 132 10.35 -0.97 0.22
C SER A 132 10.61 -2.40 -0.24
N ILE A 133 10.29 -3.38 0.60
CA ILE A 133 10.38 -4.81 0.26
C ILE A 133 8.99 -5.29 -0.18
N ALA A 134 8.90 -5.84 -1.39
CA ALA A 134 7.66 -6.38 -1.92
C ALA A 134 7.09 -7.47 -0.99
N ARG A 135 5.77 -7.47 -0.78
CA ARG A 135 5.10 -8.59 -0.10
C ARG A 135 5.41 -9.86 -0.92
N ASN A 136 6.07 -10.84 -0.29
CA ASN A 136 6.61 -12.11 -0.82
C ASN A 136 8.14 -12.17 -1.00
N ALA A 137 8.89 -11.09 -0.76
CA ALA A 137 10.36 -11.09 -0.83
C ALA A 137 11.06 -11.58 0.46
N VAL A 138 10.29 -11.77 1.55
CA VAL A 138 10.66 -12.71 2.61
C VAL A 138 10.15 -14.06 2.14
N ILE A 139 11.04 -14.96 1.75
CA ILE A 139 10.69 -16.37 1.54
C ILE A 139 10.13 -16.85 2.88
N LYS A 140 8.80 -16.91 2.95
CA LYS A 140 8.09 -17.33 4.15
C LYS A 140 8.50 -18.77 4.47
N ASN A 141 8.42 -19.06 5.75
CA ASN A 141 8.69 -20.34 6.41
C ASN A 141 7.74 -21.49 5.97
N LYS A 142 7.26 -21.51 4.71
CA LYS A 142 6.45 -22.60 4.17
C LYS A 142 7.03 -23.07 2.84
N PRO A 143 7.53 -24.31 2.76
CA PRO A 143 8.02 -24.88 1.51
C PRO A 143 6.85 -25.03 0.54
N VAL A 144 6.88 -24.31 -0.58
CA VAL A 144 6.05 -24.64 -1.74
C VAL A 144 6.86 -25.63 -2.58
N ILE A 145 6.82 -26.89 -2.11
CA ILE A 145 7.02 -28.17 -2.78
C ILE A 145 7.92 -28.17 -4.04
N SER A 146 9.12 -28.74 -3.91
CA SER A 146 9.85 -29.36 -5.03
C SER A 146 10.02 -30.86 -4.75
N PHE A 147 9.44 -31.71 -5.60
CA PHE A 147 9.53 -33.16 -5.49
C PHE A 147 10.86 -33.66 -6.06
N SER A 148 11.59 -34.43 -5.26
CA SER A 148 12.55 -35.43 -5.76
C SER A 148 12.39 -36.70 -4.91
N ILE A 149 12.04 -37.80 -5.59
CA ILE A 149 11.88 -39.12 -5.00
C ILE A 149 13.23 -39.81 -5.11
N THR A 150 13.88 -40.08 -3.97
CA THR A 150 14.92 -41.11 -3.82
C THR A 150 14.50 -42.02 -2.68
N GLU A 151 14.91 -43.29 -2.73
CA GLU A 151 14.18 -44.43 -2.17
C GLU A 151 13.72 -44.35 -0.71
N ASP A 152 14.26 -43.49 0.17
CA ASP A 152 13.73 -43.39 1.54
C ASP A 152 13.68 -42.01 2.23
N THR A 153 14.05 -40.87 1.62
CA THR A 153 13.73 -39.53 2.21
C THR A 153 13.85 -38.37 1.22
N THR A 154 12.94 -37.39 1.34
CA THR A 154 12.94 -36.12 0.60
C THR A 154 13.50 -35.01 1.48
N VAL A 155 14.69 -34.48 1.14
CA VAL A 155 15.27 -33.30 1.81
C VAL A 155 15.10 -32.08 0.91
N ILE A 156 14.34 -31.09 1.38
CA ILE A 156 14.11 -29.81 0.70
C ILE A 156 14.85 -28.71 1.49
N ASP A 157 15.90 -28.13 0.91
CA ASP A 157 16.61 -26.97 1.44
C ASP A 157 16.29 -25.72 0.62
N VAL A 158 15.56 -24.77 1.22
CA VAL A 158 15.27 -23.45 0.62
C VAL A 158 16.04 -22.37 1.39
N PRO A 159 16.94 -21.59 0.76
CA PRO A 159 17.67 -20.55 1.45
C PRO A 159 16.73 -19.41 1.89
N LYS A 160 16.76 -19.10 3.20
CA LYS A 160 16.07 -17.94 3.80
C LYS A 160 16.93 -16.68 3.62
N GLY A 161 16.37 -15.60 3.07
CA GLY A 161 17.06 -14.32 2.91
C GLY A 161 16.09 -13.16 2.66
N ILE A 162 16.56 -11.93 2.89
CA ILE A 162 15.84 -10.69 2.53
C ILE A 162 16.35 -10.26 1.17
N GLN A 163 15.47 -10.18 0.17
CA GLN A 163 15.84 -9.58 -1.12
C GLN A 163 15.94 -8.06 -0.96
N VAL A 164 17.12 -7.52 -1.26
CA VAL A 164 17.36 -6.07 -1.25
C VAL A 164 16.66 -5.48 -2.47
N PRO A 165 15.79 -4.48 -2.32
CA PRO A 165 15.15 -3.82 -3.46
C PRO A 165 16.17 -2.97 -4.23
N PRO A 166 16.15 -2.97 -5.59
CA PRO A 166 17.03 -2.13 -6.38
C PRO A 166 16.56 -0.67 -6.43
N ALA A 167 15.28 -0.42 -6.10
CA ALA A 167 14.66 0.89 -6.19
C ALA A 167 14.58 1.58 -4.82
N VAL A 168 14.99 2.84 -4.76
CA VAL A 168 14.87 3.70 -3.57
C VAL A 168 13.46 4.26 -3.48
N THR A 169 12.76 4.02 -2.38
CA THR A 169 11.38 4.49 -2.20
C THR A 169 11.33 5.93 -1.70
N ALA A 170 12.16 6.27 -0.73
CA ALA A 170 12.29 7.62 -0.21
C ALA A 170 13.71 7.88 0.31
N ARG A 171 14.08 9.15 0.45
CA ARG A 171 15.35 9.60 1.03
C ARG A 171 15.10 10.73 2.02
N LEU A 172 15.59 10.60 3.24
CA LEU A 172 15.67 11.71 4.18
C LEU A 172 17.09 12.27 4.16
N ASP A 173 17.22 13.52 3.69
CA ASP A 173 18.46 14.26 3.86
C ASP A 173 18.59 14.75 5.31
N ARG A 174 19.69 14.38 5.97
CA ARG A 174 19.94 14.72 7.38
C ARG A 174 20.32 16.19 7.54
N ALA A 175 20.96 16.80 6.54
CA ALA A 175 21.43 18.17 6.61
C ALA A 175 20.27 19.16 6.41
N SER A 176 19.51 19.00 5.32
CA SER A 176 18.36 19.87 5.02
C SER A 176 17.07 19.45 5.71
N LYS A 177 17.04 18.27 6.35
CA LYS A 177 15.84 17.64 6.92
C LYS A 177 14.68 17.56 5.93
N LYS A 178 14.98 17.39 4.65
CA LYS A 178 13.98 17.16 3.60
C LYS A 178 13.81 15.66 3.37
N LEU A 179 12.56 15.20 3.50
CA LEU A 179 12.16 13.86 3.10
C LEU A 179 11.66 13.93 1.65
N PHE A 180 12.40 13.30 0.75
CA PHE A 180 12.04 13.12 -0.66
C PHE A 180 11.36 11.76 -0.81
N VAL A 181 10.14 11.76 -1.34
CA VAL A 181 9.35 10.55 -1.60
C VAL A 181 9.30 10.33 -3.10
N TYR A 182 10.00 9.30 -3.58
CA TYR A 182 10.11 9.00 -5.02
C TYR A 182 8.99 8.07 -5.51
N ASP A 183 8.53 7.16 -4.67
CA ASP A 183 7.41 6.26 -4.98
C ASP A 183 6.37 6.36 -3.85
N VAL A 184 5.34 7.16 -4.08
CA VAL A 184 4.29 7.45 -3.11
C VAL A 184 3.55 6.17 -2.70
N ASN A 185 3.23 5.31 -3.66
CA ASN A 185 2.48 4.08 -3.41
C ASN A 185 3.28 3.11 -2.52
N GLN A 186 4.56 2.93 -2.82
CA GLN A 186 5.42 2.06 -2.03
C GLN A 186 5.71 2.67 -0.66
N PHE A 187 5.93 3.97 -0.57
CA PHE A 187 6.17 4.66 0.70
C PHE A 187 4.97 4.52 1.66
N GLU A 188 3.76 4.79 1.17
CA GLU A 188 2.53 4.60 1.94
C GLU A 188 2.33 3.12 2.32
N SER A 189 2.58 2.19 1.39
CA SER A 189 2.49 0.75 1.64
C SER A 189 3.50 0.25 2.68
N MET A 190 4.71 0.82 2.72
CA MET A 190 5.73 0.52 3.73
C MET A 190 5.22 0.86 5.13
N LEU A 191 4.62 2.03 5.26
CA LEU A 191 4.08 2.54 6.52
C LEU A 191 2.68 1.98 6.83
N THR A 192 2.07 1.24 5.90
CA THR A 192 0.67 0.80 5.98
C THR A 192 -0.29 1.98 6.10
N LEU A 193 0.11 3.13 5.56
CA LEU A 193 -0.73 4.30 5.41
C LEU A 193 -1.59 4.05 4.17
N ASN A 194 -2.91 4.12 4.32
CA ASN A 194 -3.85 3.96 3.21
C ASN A 194 -4.34 5.34 2.73
N GLU A 195 -3.60 6.43 3.02
CA GLU A 195 -4.05 7.80 2.80
C GLU A 195 -4.08 8.13 1.32
N ASN A 196 -3.07 7.73 0.55
CA ASN A 196 -3.12 7.79 -0.92
C ASN A 196 -4.38 7.12 -1.49
N ARG A 197 -4.72 5.92 -0.99
CA ARG A 197 -5.92 5.22 -1.46
C ARG A 197 -7.21 5.93 -1.05
N LYS A 198 -7.26 6.52 0.14
CA LYS A 198 -8.40 7.34 0.58
C LYS A 198 -8.53 8.59 -0.27
N ALA A 199 -7.43 9.30 -0.53
CA ALA A 199 -7.40 10.49 -1.39
C ALA A 199 -7.86 10.17 -2.82
N LYS A 200 -7.33 9.11 -3.44
CA LYS A 200 -7.79 8.62 -4.74
C LYS A 200 -9.27 8.23 -4.72
N SER A 201 -9.72 7.58 -3.64
CA SER A 201 -11.13 7.23 -3.49
C SER A 201 -12.02 8.47 -3.39
N GLN A 202 -11.58 9.51 -2.67
CA GLN A 202 -12.27 10.80 -2.60
C GLN A 202 -12.33 11.48 -3.96
N ALA A 203 -11.23 11.50 -4.70
CA ALA A 203 -11.21 12.05 -6.06
C ALA A 203 -12.24 11.34 -6.95
N VAL A 204 -12.31 10.01 -6.89
CA VAL A 204 -13.31 9.23 -7.64
C VAL A 204 -14.74 9.53 -7.19
N ILE A 205 -15.01 9.61 -5.87
CA ILE A 205 -16.33 9.98 -5.36
C ILE A 205 -16.72 11.37 -5.86
N ASN A 206 -15.81 12.35 -5.79
CA ASN A 206 -16.06 13.72 -6.26
C ASN A 206 -16.44 13.74 -7.74
N LYS A 207 -15.80 12.92 -8.59
CA LYS A 207 -16.15 12.78 -10.01
C LYS A 207 -17.55 12.21 -10.24
N PHE A 208 -18.01 11.29 -9.38
CA PHE A 208 -19.40 10.83 -9.41
C PHE A 208 -20.38 11.90 -8.93
N VAL A 209 -20.07 12.61 -7.84
CA VAL A 209 -20.90 13.71 -7.31
C VAL A 209 -21.05 14.85 -8.33
N GLN A 210 -19.96 15.22 -9.00
CA GLN A 210 -19.95 16.23 -10.07
C GLN A 210 -20.62 15.73 -11.36
N GLY A 211 -20.90 14.42 -11.46
CA GLY A 211 -21.50 13.79 -12.64
C GLY A 211 -20.56 13.66 -13.84
N GLU A 212 -19.24 13.79 -13.65
CA GLU A 212 -18.22 13.43 -14.64
C GLU A 212 -18.27 11.93 -14.91
N TYR A 213 -18.41 11.13 -13.85
CA TYR A 213 -18.60 9.69 -13.95
C TYR A 213 -20.08 9.32 -13.94
N THR A 214 -20.46 8.56 -14.97
CA THR A 214 -21.81 8.02 -15.14
C THR A 214 -21.75 6.52 -15.35
N ILE A 215 -22.88 5.83 -15.12
CA ILE A 215 -23.00 4.39 -15.32
C ILE A 215 -23.89 4.08 -16.51
N SER A 216 -23.50 3.03 -17.25
CA SER A 216 -24.15 2.52 -18.46
C SER A 216 -24.13 3.50 -19.64
N SER A 217 -24.48 3.00 -20.82
CA SER A 217 -24.68 3.82 -22.02
C SER A 217 -25.78 4.89 -21.84
N ALA A 218 -26.72 4.68 -20.92
CA ALA A 218 -27.79 5.63 -20.62
C ALA A 218 -27.36 6.81 -19.73
N LYS A 219 -26.09 6.82 -19.27
CA LYS A 219 -25.46 7.88 -18.46
C LYS A 219 -26.17 8.19 -17.14
N TYR A 220 -26.54 7.15 -16.39
CA TYR A 220 -27.12 7.32 -15.05
C TYR A 220 -26.09 7.92 -14.09
N LYS A 221 -26.53 8.84 -13.24
CA LYS A 221 -25.72 9.47 -12.19
C LYS A 221 -26.04 8.88 -10.82
N PHE A 222 -25.11 9.02 -9.87
CA PHE A 222 -25.40 8.72 -8.46
C PHE A 222 -25.71 10.00 -7.69
N SER A 223 -26.61 9.88 -6.73
CA SER A 223 -26.99 10.92 -5.76
C SER A 223 -26.80 10.38 -4.33
N GLY A 224 -26.61 11.29 -3.36
CA GLY A 224 -26.38 10.95 -1.95
C GLY A 224 -24.94 10.56 -1.60
N LEU A 225 -24.01 10.56 -2.57
CA LEU A 225 -22.60 10.23 -2.32
C LEU A 225 -21.84 11.32 -1.54
N ASP A 226 -22.31 12.56 -1.59
CA ASP A 226 -21.80 13.71 -0.86
C ASP A 226 -22.32 13.78 0.59
N GLU A 227 -23.27 12.92 0.96
CA GLU A 227 -23.74 12.82 2.34
C GLU A 227 -22.63 12.28 3.25
N ASN A 228 -22.44 12.93 4.40
CA ASN A 228 -21.40 12.58 5.37
C ASN A 228 -21.51 11.11 5.83
N ALA A 229 -22.72 10.61 6.07
CA ALA A 229 -22.94 9.23 6.51
C ALA A 229 -22.52 8.20 5.45
N VAL A 230 -22.80 8.47 4.16
CA VAL A 230 -22.39 7.63 3.03
C VAL A 230 -20.87 7.66 2.89
N THR A 231 -20.28 8.84 2.90
CA THR A 231 -18.84 9.06 2.78
C THR A 231 -18.07 8.34 3.90
N GLN A 232 -18.52 8.46 5.15
CA GLN A 232 -17.93 7.74 6.28
C GLN A 232 -18.04 6.21 6.13
N LYS A 233 -19.18 5.71 5.64
CA LYS A 233 -19.36 4.28 5.39
C LYS A 233 -18.40 3.76 4.33
N LEU A 234 -18.17 4.52 3.27
CA LEU A 234 -17.22 4.17 2.21
C LEU A 234 -15.77 4.15 2.73
N TYR A 235 -15.37 5.14 3.54
CA TYR A 235 -13.99 5.21 4.06
C TYR A 235 -13.67 4.24 5.18
N SER A 236 -14.67 3.82 5.96
CA SER A 236 -14.49 2.76 6.96
C SER A 236 -14.25 1.37 6.35
N SER A 237 -14.58 1.18 5.06
CA SER A 237 -14.38 -0.10 4.37
C SER A 237 -13.09 -0.12 3.55
N ALA A 238 -12.07 -0.84 4.04
CA ALA A 238 -10.81 -1.02 3.31
C ALA A 238 -11.02 -1.59 1.89
N ARG A 239 -12.05 -2.42 1.69
CA ARG A 239 -12.42 -2.97 0.38
C ARG A 239 -13.00 -1.91 -0.54
N ALA A 240 -13.87 -1.04 -0.02
CA ALA A 240 -14.45 0.07 -0.77
C ALA A 240 -13.37 1.07 -1.18
N VAL A 241 -12.53 1.51 -0.23
CA VAL A 241 -11.39 2.39 -0.49
C VAL A 241 -10.46 1.79 -1.56
N ARG A 242 -10.08 0.51 -1.46
CA ARG A 242 -9.23 -0.11 -2.48
C ARG A 242 -9.87 -0.17 -3.86
N ARG A 243 -11.19 -0.38 -3.93
CA ARG A 243 -11.94 -0.47 -5.19
C ARG A 243 -12.08 0.91 -5.83
N LEU A 244 -12.48 1.90 -5.05
CA LEU A 244 -12.60 3.29 -5.49
C LEU A 244 -11.24 3.85 -5.93
N SER A 245 -10.17 3.62 -5.17
CA SER A 245 -8.83 4.11 -5.51
C SER A 245 -8.25 3.55 -6.82
N LYS A 246 -8.84 2.48 -7.35
CA LYS A 246 -8.42 1.82 -8.60
C LYS A 246 -9.43 2.00 -9.73
N TYR A 247 -10.53 2.69 -9.46
CA TYR A 247 -11.55 2.93 -10.44
C TYR A 247 -11.02 3.92 -11.47
N ALA A 248 -10.81 3.43 -12.68
CA ALA A 248 -10.79 4.25 -13.88
C ALA A 248 -12.16 4.11 -14.52
N ALA A 249 -12.72 5.18 -15.08
CA ALA A 249 -13.97 5.13 -15.81
C ALA A 249 -13.90 4.00 -16.84
N PRO A 250 -14.65 2.89 -16.66
CA PRO A 250 -14.66 1.84 -17.63
C PRO A 250 -15.49 2.32 -18.83
N GLU A 251 -15.17 1.79 -20.00
CA GLU A 251 -16.20 1.58 -21.02
C GLU A 251 -17.19 0.56 -20.41
N THR A 252 -18.23 1.04 -19.71
CA THR A 252 -19.22 0.16 -19.09
C THR A 252 -20.00 -0.59 -20.16
N ASN A 253 -19.83 -1.92 -20.22
CA ASN A 253 -20.48 -2.80 -21.20
C ASN A 253 -21.93 -3.21 -20.83
N TYR A 254 -22.38 -2.98 -19.60
CA TYR A 254 -23.71 -3.43 -19.15
C TYR A 254 -24.76 -2.33 -19.23
N SER A 255 -25.95 -2.70 -19.67
CA SER A 255 -27.10 -1.80 -19.74
C SER A 255 -27.66 -1.51 -18.35
N ILE A 256 -28.39 -0.40 -18.20
CA ILE A 256 -29.02 -0.06 -16.93
C ILE A 256 -30.01 -1.14 -16.47
N GLU A 257 -30.70 -1.80 -17.40
CA GLU A 257 -31.65 -2.86 -17.09
C GLU A 257 -30.97 -4.10 -16.50
N GLN A 258 -29.78 -4.47 -16.99
CA GLN A 258 -28.99 -5.55 -16.38
C GLN A 258 -28.55 -5.21 -14.96
N ILE A 259 -28.25 -3.93 -14.70
CA ILE A 259 -27.88 -3.45 -13.37
C ILE A 259 -29.09 -3.48 -12.44
N LYS A 260 -30.26 -3.01 -12.90
CA LYS A 260 -31.52 -3.08 -12.13
C LYS A 260 -31.90 -4.52 -11.78
N GLU A 261 -31.81 -5.43 -12.74
CA GLU A 261 -32.09 -6.86 -12.49
C GLU A 261 -31.15 -7.40 -11.41
N ALA A 262 -29.85 -7.11 -11.52
CA ALA A 262 -28.86 -7.58 -10.57
C ALA A 262 -29.09 -6.99 -9.16
N VAL A 263 -29.44 -5.71 -9.05
CA VAL A 263 -29.77 -5.07 -7.77
C VAL A 263 -31.06 -5.66 -7.16
N ASN A 264 -32.07 -5.96 -7.98
CA ASN A 264 -33.33 -6.54 -7.50
C ASN A 264 -33.17 -7.93 -6.87
N LYS A 265 -32.09 -8.66 -7.16
CA LYS A 265 -31.79 -9.96 -6.53
C LYS A 265 -31.07 -9.82 -5.18
N LEU A 266 -30.68 -8.62 -4.78
CA LEU A 266 -30.12 -8.36 -3.45
C LEU A 266 -31.22 -8.31 -2.38
N ASP A 267 -30.82 -8.43 -1.12
CA ASP A 267 -31.71 -8.16 0.02
C ASP A 267 -32.31 -6.74 -0.08
N PRO A 268 -33.60 -6.55 0.25
CA PRO A 268 -34.26 -5.25 0.12
C PRO A 268 -33.53 -4.09 0.81
N SER A 269 -32.89 -4.35 1.96
CA SER A 269 -32.11 -3.36 2.72
C SER A 269 -30.83 -2.91 2.02
N LEU A 270 -30.36 -3.63 1.00
CA LEU A 270 -29.16 -3.33 0.23
C LEU A 270 -29.47 -2.76 -1.16
N ARG A 271 -30.75 -2.65 -1.54
CA ARG A 271 -31.14 -2.17 -2.86
C ARG A 271 -31.03 -0.65 -2.94
N VAL A 272 -30.25 -0.16 -3.89
CA VAL A 272 -30.29 1.25 -4.29
C VAL A 272 -31.61 1.55 -5.01
N ALA A 273 -32.11 2.77 -4.89
CA ALA A 273 -33.32 3.19 -5.58
C ALA A 273 -32.97 3.83 -6.93
N PHE A 274 -33.69 3.44 -7.98
CA PHE A 274 -33.54 3.99 -9.32
C PHE A 274 -34.65 5.01 -9.58
N ASP A 275 -34.27 6.19 -10.04
CA ASP A 275 -35.16 7.20 -10.60
C ASP A 275 -34.87 7.33 -12.09
N ASP A 276 -35.71 6.67 -12.89
CA ASP A 276 -35.57 6.62 -14.35
C ASP A 276 -35.92 7.94 -15.02
N THR A 277 -36.74 8.79 -14.38
CA THR A 277 -37.12 10.10 -14.90
C THR A 277 -35.93 11.05 -14.86
N ASN A 278 -35.23 11.12 -13.73
CA ASN A 278 -34.05 11.97 -13.58
C ASN A 278 -32.74 11.26 -13.96
N LYS A 279 -32.80 9.96 -14.29
CA LYS A 279 -31.65 9.07 -14.54
C LYS A 279 -30.65 9.08 -13.39
N THR A 280 -31.16 8.92 -12.17
CA THR A 280 -30.35 8.89 -10.96
C THR A 280 -30.48 7.57 -10.21
N ILE A 281 -29.41 7.21 -9.50
CA ILE A 281 -29.36 6.06 -8.60
C ILE A 281 -29.08 6.62 -7.20
N ASN A 282 -30.06 6.53 -6.31
CA ASN A 282 -29.98 7.08 -4.96
C ASN A 282 -29.20 6.12 -4.05
N VAL A 283 -28.15 6.64 -3.41
CA VAL A 283 -27.27 5.91 -2.48
C VAL A 283 -27.43 6.47 -1.08
N THR A 284 -27.56 5.58 -0.10
CA THR A 284 -27.64 5.87 1.33
C THR A 284 -26.52 5.15 2.07
N SER A 285 -26.37 5.38 3.38
CA SER A 285 -25.33 4.72 4.19
C SER A 285 -25.46 3.19 4.19
N GLU A 286 -26.66 2.67 4.06
CA GLU A 286 -26.98 1.23 4.03
C GLU A 286 -26.61 0.63 2.67
N THR A 287 -26.83 1.39 1.60
CA THR A 287 -26.67 0.93 0.22
C THR A 287 -25.32 1.32 -0.40
N ALA A 288 -24.45 2.01 0.35
CA ALA A 288 -23.09 2.40 -0.07
C ALA A 288 -22.24 1.22 -0.58
N LYS A 289 -22.41 0.01 -0.02
CA LYS A 289 -21.74 -1.21 -0.51
C LYS A 289 -22.20 -1.59 -1.92
N THR A 290 -23.49 -1.40 -2.20
CA THR A 290 -24.13 -1.71 -3.49
C THR A 290 -23.64 -0.74 -4.57
N PHE A 291 -23.49 0.54 -4.25
CA PHE A 291 -22.80 1.51 -5.13
C PHE A 291 -21.42 0.99 -5.58
N VAL A 292 -20.55 0.61 -4.64
CA VAL A 292 -19.22 0.06 -4.96
C VAL A 292 -19.34 -1.23 -5.79
N GLY A 293 -20.38 -2.02 -5.56
CA GLY A 293 -20.67 -3.23 -6.31
C GLY A 293 -21.07 -2.97 -7.77
N ILE A 294 -21.84 -1.90 -8.02
CA ILE A 294 -22.31 -1.46 -9.34
C ILE A 294 -21.12 -0.95 -10.16
N ILE A 295 -20.34 0.00 -9.63
CA ILE A 295 -19.25 0.63 -10.41
C ILE A 295 -18.13 -0.37 -10.79
N HIS A 296 -18.00 -1.48 -10.05
CA HIS A 296 -17.05 -2.55 -10.36
C HIS A 296 -17.68 -3.71 -11.14
N ASN A 297 -18.91 -3.56 -11.64
CA ASN A 297 -19.71 -4.60 -12.33
C ASN A 297 -19.89 -5.91 -11.55
N SER A 298 -19.47 -5.95 -10.28
CA SER A 298 -19.43 -7.18 -9.48
C SER A 298 -20.82 -7.72 -9.15
N ILE A 299 -21.84 -6.86 -9.13
CA ILE A 299 -23.23 -7.28 -8.92
C ILE A 299 -23.78 -7.96 -10.19
N VAL A 300 -23.48 -7.42 -11.38
CA VAL A 300 -23.89 -8.02 -12.66
C VAL A 300 -23.10 -9.30 -12.97
N GLN A 301 -21.80 -9.36 -12.62
CA GLN A 301 -21.02 -10.58 -12.78
C GLN A 301 -21.54 -11.72 -11.89
N ARG A 302 -21.96 -11.43 -10.65
CA ARG A 302 -22.62 -12.39 -9.75
C ARG A 302 -23.95 -12.89 -10.29
N LEU A 303 -24.71 -12.00 -10.92
CA LEU A 303 -25.96 -12.34 -11.60
C LEU A 303 -25.72 -13.40 -12.69
N ILE A 304 -24.67 -13.20 -13.49
CA ILE A 304 -24.32 -14.09 -14.62
C ILE A 304 -23.72 -15.41 -14.12
N SER A 305 -22.91 -15.40 -13.06
CA SER A 305 -22.28 -16.61 -12.53
C SER A 305 -23.22 -17.49 -11.71
N GLY A 306 -24.41 -17.00 -11.34
CA GLY A 306 -25.34 -17.73 -10.49
C GLY A 306 -24.90 -17.88 -9.03
N GLU A 307 -23.76 -17.28 -8.65
CA GLU A 307 -23.26 -17.25 -7.27
C GLU A 307 -24.05 -16.20 -6.47
N VAL A 308 -25.26 -16.58 -6.04
CA VAL A 308 -25.98 -15.87 -4.98
C VAL A 308 -25.50 -16.42 -3.64
N GLU A 309 -24.21 -16.23 -3.32
CA GLU A 309 -23.75 -16.45 -1.95
C GLU A 309 -24.00 -15.18 -1.12
N ILE A 310 -24.96 -15.33 -0.20
CA ILE A 310 -25.23 -14.41 0.91
C ILE A 310 -24.04 -14.48 1.87
N ALA A 311 -23.02 -13.67 1.61
CA ALA A 311 -21.95 -13.44 2.59
C ALA A 311 -22.32 -12.23 3.45
N ILE A 312 -22.86 -12.53 4.63
CA ILE A 312 -23.05 -11.63 5.80
C ILE A 312 -21.71 -10.96 6.15
#